data_AF-A0A1Z8W554-F1
#
_entry.id   AF-A0A1Z8W554-F1
#
_cell.length_a   1.000
_cell.length_b   1.000
_cell.length_c   1.000
_cell.angle_alpha   90.00
_cell.angle_beta   90.00
_cell.angle_gamma   90.00
#
_symmetry.space_group_name_H-M   'P 1'
#
loop_
_entity.id
_entity.type
_entity.pdbx_description
1 polymer ?
#
loop_
_entity_poly.entity_id
_entity_poly.type
_entity_poly.pdbx_seq_one_letter_code
_entity_poly.pdbx_strand_id
1 'polypeptide(L)'
;MWFQAIKLAVSAGSHIFKKKQETKMMMADAQYKHAQKMASGEAAYQGKLLESRDSDWKDEAVLIILTLPILVIAWGVFSDDPGSAEKIKQFFDQFQQLPSWFTNLWILVVASIYGIKGTQIFKGGKK
;
A
#
# COMPACT_ATOMS: atom_id res chain seq x y z
N MET A 1 -26.45 -11.87 58.58
CA MET A 1 -25.52 -12.19 57.48
C MET A 1 -26.22 -12.59 56.17
N TRP A 2 -27.34 -13.35 56.16
CA TRP A 2 -27.93 -13.86 54.90
C TRP A 2 -28.72 -12.82 54.06
N PHE A 3 -29.44 -11.87 54.69
CA PHE A 3 -30.19 -10.81 54.00
C PHE A 3 -29.28 -9.84 53.21
N GLN A 4 -28.07 -9.58 53.70
CA GLN A 4 -27.07 -8.74 53.03
C GLN A 4 -26.56 -9.41 51.75
N ALA A 5 -26.33 -10.74 51.78
CA ALA A 5 -25.89 -11.52 50.62
C ALA A 5 -26.98 -11.60 49.52
N ILE A 6 -28.25 -11.75 49.89
CA ILE A 6 -29.37 -11.75 48.94
C ILE A 6 -29.53 -10.38 48.29
N LYS A 7 -29.41 -9.29 49.06
CA LYS A 7 -29.48 -7.92 48.53
C LYS A 7 -28.34 -7.62 47.55
N LEU A 8 -27.14 -8.12 47.83
CA LEU A 8 -25.97 -8.02 46.95
C LEU A 8 -26.15 -8.87 45.67
N ALA A 9 -26.68 -10.09 45.78
CA ALA A 9 -26.95 -10.97 44.64
C ALA A 9 -28.07 -10.43 43.73
N VAL A 10 -29.14 -9.86 44.30
CA VAL A 10 -30.21 -9.19 43.55
C VAL A 10 -29.68 -7.91 42.89
N SER A 11 -28.86 -7.12 43.58
CA SER A 11 -28.25 -5.92 42.98
C SER A 11 -27.27 -6.28 41.87
N ALA A 12 -26.43 -7.31 42.05
CA ALA A 12 -25.47 -7.78 41.05
C ALA A 12 -26.19 -8.41 39.83
N GLY A 13 -27.22 -9.23 40.07
CA GLY A 13 -28.07 -9.80 39.02
C GLY A 13 -28.78 -8.73 38.19
N SER A 14 -29.30 -7.69 38.85
CA SER A 14 -29.93 -6.55 38.15
C SER A 14 -28.92 -5.74 37.33
N HIS A 15 -27.69 -5.58 37.81
CA HIS A 15 -26.62 -4.85 37.13
C HIS A 15 -26.09 -5.62 35.92
N ILE A 16 -25.99 -6.95 36.01
CA ILE A 16 -25.60 -7.83 34.90
C ILE A 16 -26.69 -7.85 33.82
N PHE A 17 -27.96 -7.91 34.20
CA PHE A 17 -29.07 -7.83 33.24
C PHE A 17 -29.09 -6.50 32.49
N LYS A 18 -28.95 -5.37 33.20
CA LYS A 18 -28.84 -4.03 32.59
C LYS A 18 -27.66 -3.95 31.62
N LYS A 19 -26.47 -4.38 32.03
CA LYS A 19 -25.28 -4.44 31.16
C LYS A 19 -25.50 -5.28 29.90
N LYS A 20 -26.20 -6.41 30.00
CA LYS A 20 -26.48 -7.31 28.84
C LYS A 20 -27.49 -6.69 27.86
N GLN A 21 -28.38 -5.85 28.36
CA GLN A 21 -29.35 -5.12 27.54
C GLN A 21 -28.70 -3.89 26.89
N GLU A 22 -27.87 -3.16 27.63
CA GLU A 22 -27.04 -2.08 27.12
C GLU A 22 -26.09 -2.57 26.02
N THR A 23 -25.42 -3.72 26.18
CA THR A 23 -24.55 -4.26 25.11
C THR A 23 -25.32 -4.64 23.86
N LYS A 24 -26.53 -5.18 23.98
CA LYS A 24 -27.40 -5.45 22.82
C LYS A 24 -27.82 -4.17 22.11
N MET A 25 -28.18 -3.11 22.86
CA MET A 25 -28.47 -1.80 22.27
C MET A 25 -27.24 -1.22 21.57
N MET A 26 -26.07 -1.27 22.20
CA MET A 26 -24.83 -0.78 21.57
C MET A 26 -24.46 -1.57 20.31
N MET A 27 -24.68 -2.88 20.29
CA MET A 27 -24.49 -3.70 19.08
C MET A 27 -25.48 -3.32 17.98
N ALA A 28 -26.75 -3.12 18.31
CA ALA A 28 -27.76 -2.68 17.35
C ALA A 28 -27.42 -1.28 16.79
N ASP A 29 -26.98 -0.35 17.64
CA ASP A 29 -26.53 0.97 17.23
C ASP A 29 -25.27 0.91 16.36
N ALA A 30 -24.32 0.03 16.68
CA ALA A 30 -23.12 -0.17 15.87
C ALA A 30 -23.47 -0.74 14.48
N GLN A 31 -24.37 -1.73 14.43
CA GLN A 31 -24.88 -2.29 13.18
C GLN A 31 -25.64 -1.24 12.36
N TYR A 32 -26.48 -0.44 13.01
CA TYR A 32 -27.21 0.65 12.36
C TYR A 32 -26.26 1.72 11.81
N LYS A 33 -25.29 2.18 12.60
CA LYS A 33 -24.28 3.15 12.15
C LYS A 33 -23.40 2.59 11.03
N HIS A 34 -23.06 1.31 11.08
CA HIS A 34 -22.32 0.63 10.02
C HIS A 34 -23.16 0.56 8.74
N ALA A 35 -24.42 0.13 8.83
CA ALA A 35 -25.34 0.10 7.70
C ALA A 35 -25.61 1.50 7.13
N GLN A 36 -25.74 2.52 7.98
CA GLN A 36 -25.88 3.91 7.58
C GLN A 36 -24.64 4.42 6.84
N LYS A 37 -23.43 4.10 7.31
CA LYS A 37 -22.18 4.42 6.62
C LYS A 37 -22.04 3.70 5.28
N MET A 38 -22.48 2.45 5.20
CA MET A 38 -22.53 1.68 3.95
C MET A 38 -23.54 2.31 2.96
N ALA A 39 -24.73 2.70 3.44
CA ALA A 39 -25.77 3.33 2.62
C ALA A 39 -25.39 4.74 2.16
N SER A 40 -24.67 5.51 2.99
CA SER A 40 -24.16 6.84 2.65
C SER A 40 -23.00 6.83 1.63
N GLY A 41 -22.45 5.66 1.31
CA GLY A 41 -21.34 5.51 0.37
C GLY A 41 -19.96 5.91 0.94
N GLU A 42 -19.88 6.43 2.16
CA GLU A 42 -18.61 6.79 2.82
C GLU A 42 -17.66 5.59 2.99
N ALA A 43 -18.21 4.39 3.23
CA ALA A 43 -17.42 3.15 3.32
C ALA A 43 -16.76 2.77 1.99
N ALA A 44 -17.44 3.01 0.86
CA ALA A 44 -16.88 2.77 -0.47
C ALA A 44 -15.81 3.81 -0.83
N TYR A 45 -15.94 5.05 -0.33
CA TYR A 45 -14.96 6.12 -0.53
C TYR A 45 -13.66 5.86 0.25
N GLN A 46 -13.79 5.42 1.51
CA GLN A 46 -12.65 4.95 2.32
C GLN A 46 -11.96 3.73 1.69
N GLY A 47 -12.73 2.80 1.11
CA GLY A 47 -12.19 1.67 0.33
C GLY A 47 -11.37 2.13 -0.87
N LYS A 48 -11.86 3.09 -1.66
CA LYS A 48 -11.10 3.69 -2.77
C LYS A 48 -9.85 4.45 -2.32
N LEU A 49 -9.88 5.13 -1.17
CA LEU A 49 -8.70 5.79 -0.59
C LEU A 49 -7.66 4.78 -0.06
N LEU A 50 -8.10 3.65 0.48
CA LEU A 50 -7.23 2.54 0.88
C LEU A 50 -6.62 1.82 -0.34
N GLU A 51 -7.40 1.60 -1.40
CA GLU A 51 -6.92 1.08 -2.68
C GLU A 51 -5.97 2.05 -3.39
N SER A 52 -6.14 3.37 -3.18
CA SER A 52 -5.20 4.38 -3.68
C SER A 52 -3.82 4.28 -3.03
N ARG A 53 -3.69 3.56 -1.90
CA ARG A 53 -2.43 3.33 -1.20
C ARG A 53 -1.62 2.16 -1.77
N ASP A 54 -2.20 1.34 -2.66
CA ASP A 54 -1.46 0.31 -3.41
C ASP A 54 -0.52 0.91 -4.48
N SER A 55 -0.48 2.23 -4.64
CA SER A 55 0.49 2.89 -5.52
C SER A 55 1.89 2.98 -4.92
N ASP A 56 2.04 2.94 -3.59
CA ASP A 56 3.33 3.21 -2.93
C ASP A 56 4.38 2.14 -3.24
N TRP A 57 4.03 0.85 -3.23
CA TRP A 57 5.00 -0.23 -3.50
C TRP A 57 5.57 -0.17 -4.92
N LYS A 58 4.77 0.31 -5.89
CA LYS A 58 5.19 0.45 -7.28
C LYS A 58 6.19 1.60 -7.43
N ASP A 59 5.93 2.70 -6.75
CA ASP A 59 6.80 3.87 -6.75
C ASP A 59 8.15 3.57 -6.07
N GLU A 60 8.12 2.85 -4.94
CA GLU A 60 9.33 2.37 -4.25
C GLU A 60 10.18 1.44 -5.13
N ALA A 61 9.56 0.52 -5.88
CA ALA A 61 10.29 -0.38 -6.77
C ALA A 61 11.03 0.39 -7.89
N VAL A 62 10.39 1.42 -8.47
CA VAL A 62 11.01 2.27 -9.48
C VAL A 62 12.11 3.14 -8.89
N LEU A 63 11.90 3.68 -7.69
CA LEU A 63 12.91 4.43 -6.96
C LEU A 63 14.16 3.57 -6.71
N ILE A 64 14.01 2.31 -6.31
CA ILE A 64 15.13 1.38 -6.14
C ILE A 64 15.87 1.15 -7.45
N ILE A 65 15.16 0.90 -8.55
CA ILE A 65 15.77 0.68 -9.87
C ILE A 65 16.51 1.93 -10.36
N LEU A 66 15.97 3.13 -10.09
CA LEU A 66 16.59 4.40 -10.49
C LEU A 66 17.82 4.74 -9.63
N THR A 67 17.84 4.32 -8.37
CA THR A 67 18.94 4.59 -7.43
C THR A 67 20.08 3.57 -7.53
N LEU A 68 19.80 2.34 -7.98
CA LEU A 68 20.81 1.28 -8.17
C LEU A 68 22.06 1.71 -8.98
N PRO A 69 21.93 2.37 -10.15
CA PRO A 69 23.09 2.84 -10.91
C PRO A 69 23.95 3.85 -10.14
N ILE A 70 23.32 4.72 -9.34
CA ILE A 70 24.01 5.72 -8.52
C ILE A 70 24.80 5.02 -7.42
N LEU A 71 24.24 3.97 -6.81
CA LEU A 71 24.94 3.16 -5.81
C LEU A 71 26.14 2.41 -6.38
N VAL A 72 26.03 1.88 -7.61
CA VAL A 72 27.15 1.23 -8.30
C VAL A 72 28.29 2.22 -8.56
N ILE A 73 27.98 3.45 -8.95
CA ILE A 73 28.98 4.52 -9.12
C ILE A 73 29.59 4.89 -7.77
N ALA A 74 28.78 5.09 -6.73
CA ALA A 74 29.26 5.40 -5.39
C ALA A 74 30.22 4.31 -4.89
N TRP A 75 29.87 3.04 -5.08
CA TRP A 75 30.75 1.90 -4.77
C TRP A 75 32.06 1.97 -5.55
N GLY A 76 32.01 2.34 -6.82
CA GLY A 76 33.21 2.57 -7.64
C GLY A 76 34.14 3.66 -7.12
N VAL A 77 33.57 4.75 -6.63
CA VAL A 77 34.33 5.92 -6.13
C VAL A 77 34.96 5.62 -4.77
N PHE A 78 34.28 4.85 -3.92
CA PHE A 78 34.80 4.45 -2.60
C PHE A 78 35.66 3.19 -2.62
N SER A 79 35.73 2.48 -3.75
CA SER A 79 36.59 1.31 -3.91
C SER A 79 38.02 1.75 -4.18
N ASP A 80 38.96 1.37 -3.31
CA ASP A 80 40.41 1.63 -3.45
C ASP A 80 41.08 0.84 -4.59
N ASP A 81 40.33 0.01 -5.33
CA ASP A 81 40.87 -0.75 -6.47
C ASP A 81 40.74 0.06 -7.78
N PRO A 82 41.87 0.45 -8.42
CA PRO A 82 41.86 1.19 -9.69
C PRO A 82 41.12 0.46 -10.83
N GLY A 83 40.93 -0.86 -10.75
CA GLY A 83 40.12 -1.62 -11.71
C GLY A 83 38.60 -1.40 -11.58
N SER A 84 38.13 -0.81 -10.48
CA SER A 84 36.69 -0.61 -10.22
C SER A 84 36.08 0.43 -11.15
N ALA A 85 36.78 1.53 -11.37
CA ALA A 85 36.34 2.59 -12.27
C ALA A 85 36.23 2.10 -13.72
N GLU A 86 37.16 1.25 -14.17
CA GLU A 86 37.17 0.69 -15.52
C GLU A 86 36.01 -0.29 -15.73
N LYS A 87 35.72 -1.16 -14.76
CA LYS A 87 34.56 -2.07 -14.79
C LYS A 87 33.24 -1.33 -14.82
N ILE A 88 33.11 -0.24 -14.07
CA ILE A 88 31.91 0.59 -14.07
C ILE A 88 31.72 1.27 -15.41
N LYS A 89 32.80 1.83 -15.98
CA LYS A 89 32.78 2.39 -17.32
C LYS A 89 32.35 1.36 -18.36
N GLN A 90 32.94 0.16 -18.32
CA GLN A 90 32.58 -0.93 -19.24
C GLN A 90 31.11 -1.35 -19.09
N PHE A 91 30.59 -1.41 -17.88
CA PHE A 91 29.17 -1.67 -17.62
C PHE A 91 28.28 -0.63 -18.28
N PHE A 92 28.56 0.66 -18.10
CA PHE A 92 27.78 1.73 -18.72
C PHE A 92 27.90 1.75 -20.26
N ASP A 93 29.09 1.50 -20.80
CA ASP A 93 29.31 1.42 -22.25
C ASP A 93 28.50 0.27 -22.87
N GLN A 94 28.46 -0.90 -22.22
CA GLN A 94 27.62 -2.04 -22.64
C GLN A 94 26.12 -1.76 -22.44
N PHE A 95 25.75 -1.09 -21.35
CA PHE A 95 24.36 -0.74 -21.05
C PHE A 95 23.78 0.23 -22.09
N GLN A 96 24.59 1.19 -22.59
CA GLN A 96 24.19 2.09 -23.67
C GLN A 96 24.00 1.38 -25.02
N GLN A 97 24.67 0.25 -25.23
CA GLN A 97 24.57 -0.55 -26.45
C GLN A 97 23.35 -1.49 -26.45
N LEU A 98 22.48 -1.43 -25.43
CA LEU A 98 21.29 -2.27 -25.37
C LEU A 98 20.40 -2.04 -26.61
N PRO A 99 19.97 -3.12 -27.30
CA PRO A 99 19.11 -2.99 -28.46
C PRO A 99 17.79 -2.27 -28.17
N SER A 100 17.29 -1.48 -29.13
CA SER A 100 16.08 -0.68 -28.94
C SER A 100 14.80 -1.51 -28.67
N TRP A 101 14.77 -2.79 -29.07
CA TRP A 101 13.65 -3.67 -28.71
C TRP A 101 13.59 -3.96 -27.21
N PHE A 102 14.75 -4.03 -26.54
CA PHE A 102 14.85 -4.30 -25.11
C PHE A 102 14.43 -3.08 -24.30
N THR A 103 14.89 -1.88 -24.68
CA THR A 103 14.47 -0.63 -24.03
C THR A 103 12.97 -0.38 -24.20
N ASN A 104 12.39 -0.72 -25.36
CA ASN A 104 10.94 -0.65 -25.59
C ASN A 104 10.14 -1.63 -24.72
N LEU A 105 10.63 -2.86 -24.54
CA LEU A 105 10.02 -3.82 -23.60
C LEU A 105 10.09 -3.30 -22.17
N TRP A 106 11.20 -2.68 -21.78
CA TRP A 106 11.36 -2.12 -20.44
C TRP A 106 10.37 -0.99 -20.15
N ILE A 107 10.18 -0.08 -21.11
CA ILE A 107 9.17 0.98 -21.03
C ILE A 107 7.75 0.39 -20.94
N LEU A 108 7.45 -0.68 -21.68
CA LEU A 108 6.15 -1.36 -21.61
C LEU A 108 5.91 -2.02 -20.25
N VAL A 109 6.93 -2.61 -19.63
CA VAL A 109 6.83 -3.19 -18.29
C VAL A 109 6.55 -2.10 -17.25
N VAL A 110 7.28 -0.98 -17.29
CA VAL A 110 7.04 0.15 -16.39
C VAL A 110 5.63 0.74 -16.61
N ALA A 111 5.23 0.91 -17.87
CA ALA A 111 3.88 1.37 -18.21
C ALA A 111 2.78 0.43 -17.67
N SER A 112 3.01 -0.87 -17.75
CA SER A 112 2.10 -1.89 -17.22
C SER A 112 1.97 -1.80 -15.70
N ILE A 113 3.06 -1.52 -14.98
CA ILE A 113 3.05 -1.35 -13.52
C ILE A 113 2.17 -0.14 -13.14
N TYR A 114 2.33 1.00 -13.82
CA TYR A 114 1.54 2.21 -13.57
C TYR A 114 0.14 2.21 -14.22
N GLY A 115 -0.27 1.10 -14.84
CA GLY A 115 -1.62 0.96 -15.42
C GLY A 115 -1.85 1.85 -16.64
N ILE A 116 -0.80 2.45 -17.20
CA ILE A 116 -0.87 3.14 -18.49
C ILE A 116 -0.93 2.05 -19.54
N LYS A 117 -2.09 1.87 -20.16
CA LYS A 117 -2.26 0.88 -21.23
C LYS A 117 -1.22 1.20 -22.31
N GLY A 118 -0.36 0.26 -22.68
CA GLY A 118 0.68 0.49 -23.70
C GLY A 118 0.10 1.07 -25.01
N THR A 119 -1.18 0.80 -25.30
CA THR A 119 -1.93 1.39 -26.41
C THR A 119 -2.14 2.91 -26.33
N GLN A 120 -2.09 3.52 -25.15
CA GLN A 120 -2.14 4.98 -24.94
C GLN A 120 -0.77 5.65 -25.09
N ILE A 121 0.32 4.92 -24.87
CA ILE A 121 1.69 5.42 -25.05
C ILE A 121 2.04 5.46 -26.54
N PHE A 122 1.62 4.46 -27.31
CA PHE A 122 1.90 4.36 -28.75
C PHE A 122 0.85 5.04 -29.66
N LYS A 123 -0.34 5.37 -29.15
CA LYS A 123 -1.31 6.24 -29.84
C LYS A 123 -1.34 7.58 -29.14
N GLY A 124 -0.55 8.53 -29.62
CA GLY A 124 -0.52 9.89 -29.10
C GLY A 124 -1.92 10.47 -28.87
N GLY A 125 -2.29 10.61 -27.60
CA GLY A 125 -3.15 11.68 -27.08
C GLY A 125 -4.51 11.97 -27.72
N LYS A 126 -5.12 11.09 -28.52
CA LYS A 126 -6.51 11.32 -28.98
C LYS A 126 -7.50 10.79 -27.95
N LYS A 127 -7.77 11.64 -26.96
CA LYS A 127 -9.10 11.73 -26.35
C LYS A 127 -10.13 12.13 -27.40
#